data_AF-M7SEV4-F1
#
_entry.id   AF-M7SEV4-F1
#
_cell.length_a   1.000
_cell.length_b   1.000
_cell.length_c   1.000
_cell.angle_alpha   90.00
_cell.angle_beta   90.00
_cell.angle_gamma   90.00
#
_symmetry.space_group_name_H-M   'P 1'
#
loop_
_entity.id
_entity.type
_entity.pdbx_description
1 polymer ?
#
loop_
_entity_poly.entity_id
_entity_poly.type
_entity_poly.pdbx_seq_one_letter_code
_entity_poly.pdbx_strand_id
1 'polypeptide(L)'
;MATHASEERHRPISTQRGSIQRKWDKAELLRCGAIGTTERRTLDLCGEIHPVFANWTHVDDSALHEELQQPLLLASKILEAVGLPWLSDFFIDDDLSDETYTANHHHGRAHEQIPQSIPRHHRASWASQDLKRKWLDDTRNALKSAELSRSLDWQLDTDMFREKGWVGYTCRHPRGAEMGLEEIDVFETIVGFDRRATSEDSSHGGRKQKYRSLSVLVMAEFPARLQELRRAGREGGEEYLLTAFMATVTILHELGHVAYMRKWKDRRRPLMEDLREPFYGADLEMELGDSFVASLFGGWIPAPIEDISRRGPTLDAGIAWRQSLSWDYHRIRPKYRAHYSIPVD
;
A
#
# COMPACT_ATOMS: atom_id res chain seq x y z
N MET A 1 -27.94 -53.01 6.64
CA MET A 1 -27.86 -51.77 5.85
C MET A 1 -27.02 -50.79 6.64
N ALA A 2 -25.71 -50.73 6.34
CA ALA A 2 -24.77 -49.83 6.99
C ALA A 2 -24.41 -48.72 6.00
N THR A 3 -24.57 -47.49 6.45
CA THR A 3 -24.40 -46.24 5.72
C THR A 3 -22.92 -45.98 5.41
N HIS A 4 -22.64 -45.68 4.14
CA HIS A 4 -21.34 -45.24 3.66
C HIS A 4 -20.99 -43.87 4.25
N ALA A 5 -19.87 -43.79 4.95
CA ALA A 5 -19.20 -42.52 5.25
C ALA A 5 -18.53 -42.01 3.97
N SER A 6 -18.91 -40.81 3.56
CA SER A 6 -18.29 -40.05 2.49
C SER A 6 -16.91 -39.58 2.95
N GLU A 7 -15.85 -40.20 2.46
CA GLU A 7 -14.49 -39.67 2.58
C GLU A 7 -14.39 -38.34 1.82
N GLU A 8 -14.23 -37.24 2.55
CA GLU A 8 -13.79 -35.95 2.01
C GLU A 8 -12.43 -36.11 1.34
N ARG A 9 -12.43 -36.06 0.01
CA ARG A 9 -11.20 -36.05 -0.78
C ARG A 9 -10.58 -34.65 -0.70
N HIS A 10 -9.64 -34.46 0.23
CA HIS A 10 -8.71 -33.34 0.18
C HIS A 10 -7.96 -33.38 -1.16
N ARG A 11 -8.13 -32.33 -1.97
CA ARG A 11 -7.37 -32.16 -3.21
C ARG A 11 -5.89 -31.93 -2.88
N PRO A 12 -4.95 -32.44 -3.68
CA PRO A 12 -3.54 -32.13 -3.48
C PRO A 12 -3.31 -30.65 -3.77
N ILE A 13 -2.86 -29.90 -2.77
CA ILE A 13 -2.42 -28.51 -2.92
C ILE A 13 -1.18 -28.53 -3.83
N SER A 14 -1.22 -27.74 -4.90
CA SER A 14 -0.13 -27.59 -5.87
C SER A 14 1.19 -27.25 -5.16
N THR A 15 2.16 -28.16 -5.18
CA THR A 15 3.51 -27.90 -4.66
C THR A 15 4.36 -27.27 -5.76
N GLN A 16 4.64 -25.97 -5.66
CA GLN A 16 5.68 -25.32 -6.46
C GLN A 16 7.02 -26.07 -6.35
N ARG A 17 7.73 -26.20 -7.46
CA ARG A 17 9.03 -26.90 -7.51
C ARG A 17 10.04 -26.16 -6.62
N GLY A 18 10.51 -26.81 -5.55
CA GLY A 18 11.45 -26.24 -4.58
C GLY A 18 10.81 -25.76 -3.28
N SER A 19 9.47 -25.78 -3.16
CA SER A 19 8.81 -25.57 -1.87
C SER A 19 8.89 -26.85 -1.03
N ILE A 20 9.45 -26.76 0.17
CA ILE A 20 9.36 -27.81 1.17
C ILE A 20 8.16 -27.47 2.04
N GLN A 21 7.11 -28.29 1.98
CA GLN A 21 5.95 -28.15 2.85
C GLN A 21 6.41 -28.35 4.30
N ARG A 22 6.58 -27.25 5.04
CA ARG A 22 6.92 -27.29 6.46
C ARG A 22 5.62 -27.22 7.27
N LYS A 23 5.56 -28.00 8.36
CA LYS A 23 4.49 -27.87 9.34
C LYS A 23 4.49 -26.45 9.90
N TRP A 24 3.30 -25.91 10.12
CA TRP A 24 3.07 -24.59 10.73
C TRP A 24 3.94 -24.39 11.98
N ASP A 25 4.78 -23.35 11.97
CA ASP A 25 5.38 -22.85 13.20
C ASP A 25 4.39 -21.90 13.87
N LYS A 26 3.52 -22.46 14.72
CA LYS A 26 2.55 -21.68 15.50
C LYS A 26 3.22 -20.62 16.38
N ALA A 27 4.45 -20.84 16.83
CA ALA A 27 5.17 -19.86 17.63
C ALA A 27 5.64 -18.68 16.78
N GLU A 28 5.95 -18.89 15.51
CA GLU A 28 6.25 -17.82 14.56
C GLU A 28 5.00 -17.05 14.16
N LEU A 29 3.90 -17.74 13.85
CA LEU A 29 2.59 -17.11 13.58
C LEU A 29 2.07 -16.27 14.75
N LEU A 30 2.33 -16.72 15.99
CA LEU A 30 1.95 -15.98 17.19
C LEU A 30 2.90 -14.80 17.48
N ARG A 31 4.21 -14.98 17.24
CA ARG A 31 5.20 -13.87 17.31
C ARG A 31 4.92 -12.78 16.30
N CYS A 32 4.40 -13.11 15.12
CA CYS A 32 4.05 -12.12 14.11
C CYS A 32 2.64 -11.55 14.24
N GLY A 33 1.85 -11.98 15.24
CA GLY A 33 0.48 -11.51 15.40
C GLY A 33 -0.47 -11.93 14.27
N ALA A 34 -0.10 -12.89 13.43
CA ALA A 34 -1.02 -13.50 12.47
C ALA A 34 -2.10 -14.33 13.19
N ILE A 35 -1.77 -14.87 14.36
CA ILE A 35 -2.70 -15.58 15.26
C ILE A 35 -2.50 -15.12 16.71
N GLY A 36 -3.50 -15.35 17.57
CA GLY A 36 -3.36 -15.09 19.01
C GLY A 36 -3.31 -13.62 19.40
N THR A 37 -3.78 -12.71 18.54
CA THR A 37 -3.94 -11.30 18.88
C THR A 37 -5.06 -11.16 19.92
N THR A 38 -4.67 -10.83 21.15
CA THR A 38 -5.57 -10.75 22.31
C THR A 38 -6.42 -9.48 22.33
N GLU A 39 -6.10 -8.48 21.51
CA GLU A 39 -6.98 -7.35 21.28
C GLU A 39 -8.00 -7.69 20.19
N ARG A 40 -9.17 -8.18 20.60
CA ARG A 40 -10.37 -8.08 19.76
C ARG A 40 -10.65 -6.60 19.54
N ARG A 41 -10.16 -6.05 18.43
CA ARG A 41 -10.66 -4.78 17.93
C ARG A 41 -11.98 -5.07 17.25
N THR A 42 -13.07 -4.64 17.86
CA THR A 42 -14.37 -4.59 17.17
C THR A 42 -14.25 -3.52 16.10
N LEU A 43 -13.77 -3.92 14.91
CA LEU A 43 -13.78 -3.05 13.75
C LEU A 43 -15.19 -3.12 13.18
N ASP A 44 -15.99 -2.13 13.57
CA ASP A 44 -17.23 -1.87 12.88
C ASP A 44 -16.88 -1.30 11.49
N LEU A 45 -17.19 -2.05 10.44
CA LEU A 45 -17.04 -1.60 9.05
C LEU A 45 -18.08 -0.55 8.67
N CYS A 46 -19.00 -0.19 9.56
CA CYS A 46 -19.91 0.94 9.35
C CYS A 46 -19.20 2.29 9.41
N GLY A 47 -19.84 3.31 8.83
CA GLY A 47 -19.37 4.69 8.79
C GLY A 47 -18.88 5.10 7.40
N GLU A 48 -18.07 6.14 7.37
CA GLU A 48 -17.63 6.77 6.12
C GLU A 48 -16.26 6.28 5.67
N ILE A 49 -16.07 6.20 4.35
CA ILE A 49 -14.76 5.98 3.72
C ILE A 49 -13.89 7.20 3.99
N HIS A 50 -12.63 6.96 4.36
CA HIS A 50 -11.68 8.02 4.66
C HIS A 50 -11.45 8.89 3.40
N PRO A 51 -11.46 10.24 3.52
CA PRO A 51 -11.42 11.14 2.36
C PRO A 51 -10.25 10.93 1.38
N VAL A 52 -9.12 10.43 1.88
CA VAL A 52 -7.94 10.08 1.04
C VAL A 52 -8.25 9.03 -0.03
N PHE A 53 -9.27 8.20 0.19
CA PHE A 53 -9.73 7.15 -0.72
C PHE A 53 -11.01 7.52 -1.48
N ALA A 54 -11.46 8.77 -1.44
CA ALA A 54 -12.81 9.13 -1.89
C ALA A 54 -12.90 9.52 -3.37
N ASN A 55 -11.80 9.99 -3.97
CA ASN A 55 -11.83 10.54 -5.33
C ASN A 55 -11.54 9.45 -6.38
N TRP A 56 -12.59 8.80 -6.87
CA TRP A 56 -12.52 7.80 -7.94
C TRP A 56 -13.02 8.36 -9.28
N THR A 57 -12.26 8.17 -10.35
CA THR A 57 -12.62 8.59 -11.72
C THR A 57 -12.61 7.39 -12.67
N HIS A 58 -13.21 7.58 -13.86
CA HIS A 58 -13.27 6.55 -14.93
C HIS A 58 -13.97 5.24 -14.53
N VAL A 59 -14.91 5.33 -13.60
CA VAL A 59 -15.85 4.26 -13.33
C VAL A 59 -17.00 4.36 -14.36
N ASP A 60 -16.73 3.99 -15.60
CA ASP A 60 -17.81 3.85 -16.61
C ASP A 60 -18.81 2.74 -16.21
N ASP A 61 -18.46 1.92 -15.20
CA ASP A 61 -19.33 0.91 -14.61
C ASP A 61 -19.49 1.13 -13.09
N SER A 62 -20.47 1.96 -12.69
CA SER A 62 -20.72 2.27 -11.26
C SER A 62 -20.86 1.02 -10.39
N ALA A 63 -21.23 -0.12 -11.01
CA ALA A 63 -21.39 -1.39 -10.33
C ALA A 63 -20.06 -2.00 -9.84
N LEU A 64 -18.91 -1.70 -10.47
CA LEU A 64 -17.61 -2.19 -9.97
C LEU A 64 -17.10 -1.37 -8.79
N HIS A 65 -17.35 -0.06 -8.78
CA HIS A 65 -17.02 0.78 -7.63
C HIS A 65 -17.85 0.44 -6.39
N GLU A 66 -19.12 0.03 -6.56
CA GLU A 66 -19.94 -0.48 -5.45
C GLU A 66 -19.28 -1.66 -4.74
N GLU A 67 -18.64 -2.58 -5.49
CA GLU A 67 -17.94 -3.73 -4.90
C GLU A 67 -16.68 -3.33 -4.11
N LEU A 68 -16.11 -2.16 -4.39
CA LEU A 68 -14.99 -1.61 -3.61
C LEU A 68 -15.39 -0.99 -2.28
N GLN A 69 -16.69 -0.78 -2.02
CA GLN A 69 -17.13 -0.10 -0.80
C GLN A 69 -16.60 -0.78 0.47
N GLN A 70 -16.72 -2.11 0.57
CA GLN A 70 -16.21 -2.86 1.73
C GLN A 70 -14.68 -2.80 1.83
N PRO A 71 -13.91 -3.06 0.74
CA PRO A 71 -12.47 -2.86 0.75
C PRO A 71 -12.02 -1.46 1.20
N LEU A 72 -12.70 -0.41 0.73
CA LEU A 72 -12.38 0.98 1.05
C LEU A 72 -12.70 1.32 2.51
N LEU A 73 -13.81 0.82 3.04
CA LEU A 73 -14.16 0.94 4.45
C LEU A 73 -13.11 0.26 5.33
N LEU A 74 -12.73 -0.98 5.00
CA LEU A 74 -11.70 -1.70 5.75
C LEU A 74 -10.35 -0.97 5.69
N ALA A 75 -9.92 -0.49 4.51
CA ALA A 75 -8.71 0.32 4.35
C ALA A 75 -8.74 1.57 5.25
N SER A 76 -9.88 2.26 5.28
CA SER A 76 -10.12 3.44 6.12
C SER A 76 -9.97 3.14 7.60
N LYS A 77 -10.53 2.02 8.08
CA LYS A 77 -10.43 1.61 9.48
C LYS A 77 -9.01 1.20 9.85
N ILE A 78 -8.32 0.44 9.00
CA ILE A 78 -6.92 0.04 9.22
C ILE A 78 -6.02 1.28 9.30
N LEU A 79 -6.19 2.21 8.36
CA LEU A 79 -5.44 3.46 8.30
C LEU A 79 -5.53 4.23 9.63
N GLU A 80 -6.75 4.47 10.13
CA GLU A 80 -6.97 5.19 11.38
C GLU A 80 -6.52 4.42 12.62
N ALA A 81 -6.68 3.09 12.61
CA ALA A 81 -6.38 2.25 13.77
C ALA A 81 -4.89 2.01 13.99
N VAL A 82 -4.11 1.89 12.90
CA VAL A 82 -2.69 1.49 12.97
C VAL A 82 -1.79 2.11 11.89
N GLY A 83 -2.33 2.75 10.85
CA GLY A 83 -1.52 3.28 9.74
C GLY A 83 -0.92 4.66 9.97
N LEU A 84 -1.58 5.51 10.78
CA LEU A 84 -1.12 6.89 11.02
C LEU A 84 0.32 7.02 11.56
N PRO A 85 0.82 6.16 12.48
CA PRO A 85 2.20 6.26 12.95
C PRO A 85 3.24 6.17 11.84
N TRP A 86 3.11 5.21 10.93
CA TRP A 86 4.03 5.05 9.80
C TRP A 86 3.96 6.25 8.87
N LEU A 87 2.74 6.67 8.50
CA LEU A 87 2.54 7.82 7.62
C LEU A 87 3.08 9.12 8.22
N SER A 88 3.06 9.26 9.55
CA SER A 88 3.50 10.51 10.19
C SER A 88 4.95 10.87 9.90
N ASP A 89 5.82 9.89 9.64
CA ASP A 89 7.21 10.13 9.28
C ASP A 89 7.39 10.91 7.95
N PHE A 90 6.37 10.91 7.09
CA PHE A 90 6.35 11.63 5.82
C PHE A 90 5.71 13.02 5.92
N PHE A 91 5.04 13.31 7.04
CA PHE A 91 4.24 14.53 7.26
C PHE A 91 4.90 15.49 8.24
N ILE A 92 6.00 15.08 8.89
CA ILE A 92 6.87 15.97 9.64
C ILE A 92 7.53 16.94 8.65
N ASP A 93 7.17 18.21 8.78
CA ASP A 93 7.91 19.28 8.12
C ASP A 93 9.28 19.39 8.83
N ASP A 94 10.37 19.37 8.06
CA ASP A 94 11.77 19.24 8.52
C ASP A 94 12.28 20.46 9.35
N ASP A 95 11.40 21.20 10.05
CA ASP A 95 11.75 22.19 11.07
C ASP A 95 12.31 21.56 12.36
N LEU A 96 12.59 20.25 12.35
CA LEU A 96 13.51 19.60 13.30
C LEU A 96 14.98 19.91 12.96
N SER A 97 15.26 21.15 12.54
CA SER A 97 16.59 21.76 12.59
C SER A 97 16.98 22.08 14.04
N ASP A 98 16.70 21.14 14.95
CA ASP A 98 17.21 21.22 16.30
C ASP A 98 18.65 20.72 16.24
N GLU A 99 19.57 21.57 16.69
CA GLU A 99 21.04 21.52 16.60
C GLU A 99 21.71 20.22 17.12
N THR A 100 20.91 19.22 17.50
CA THR A 100 21.33 17.89 17.94
C THR A 100 21.55 16.87 16.81
N TYR A 101 20.96 17.05 15.62
CA TYR A 101 21.13 16.09 14.51
C TYR A 101 22.32 16.40 13.59
N THR A 102 22.86 17.63 13.64
CA THR A 102 23.93 18.10 12.73
C THR A 102 25.34 18.02 13.30
N ALA A 103 25.57 17.22 14.34
CA ALA A 103 26.93 16.89 14.79
C ALA A 103 27.32 15.50 14.25
N ASN A 104 27.58 15.38 12.93
CA ASN A 104 28.64 14.52 12.38
C ASN A 104 28.64 14.27 10.85
N HIS A 105 27.73 14.83 10.05
CA HIS A 105 27.76 14.57 8.60
C HIS A 105 28.09 15.82 7.78
N HIS A 106 29.40 15.96 7.55
CA HIS A 106 30.08 16.62 6.43
C HIS A 106 29.53 17.96 5.92
N HIS A 107 30.37 18.98 6.10
CA HIS A 107 30.42 20.17 5.26
C HIS A 107 30.60 19.81 3.77
N GLY A 108 29.47 19.71 3.07
CA GLY A 108 29.35 19.63 1.63
C GLY A 108 27.99 20.24 1.26
N ARG A 109 27.94 21.00 0.17
CA ARG A 109 26.76 21.74 -0.32
C ARG A 109 25.42 21.04 0.00
N ALA A 110 24.62 21.63 0.88
CA ALA A 110 23.33 21.10 1.36
C ALA A 110 22.18 21.21 0.32
N HIS A 111 22.49 21.39 -0.95
CA HIS A 111 21.56 21.29 -2.05
C HIS A 111 21.99 20.07 -2.87
N GLU A 112 21.16 19.03 -2.96
CA GLU A 112 20.89 18.25 -4.19
C GLU A 112 20.55 16.75 -4.00
N GLN A 113 20.73 16.12 -2.84
CA GLN A 113 20.48 14.66 -2.74
C GLN A 113 19.07 14.29 -2.26
N ILE A 114 18.41 13.41 -3.01
CA ILE A 114 17.21 12.69 -2.60
C ILE A 114 17.58 11.89 -1.33
N PRO A 115 16.81 11.98 -0.23
CA PRO A 115 17.12 11.22 0.97
C PRO A 115 17.08 9.73 0.62
N GLN A 116 18.18 9.01 0.86
CA GLN A 116 18.25 7.57 0.59
C GLN A 116 17.35 6.76 1.53
N SER A 117 16.97 7.33 2.68
CA SER A 117 16.09 6.69 3.65
C SER A 117 15.16 7.70 4.35
N ILE A 118 13.94 7.27 4.64
CA ILE A 118 12.98 8.02 5.47
C ILE A 118 13.20 7.68 6.95
N PRO A 119 13.52 8.65 7.82
CA PRO A 119 13.73 8.37 9.25
C PRO A 119 12.42 8.02 9.97
N ARG A 120 12.49 7.05 10.89
CA ARG A 120 11.32 6.53 11.64
C ARG A 120 11.07 7.30 12.93
N HIS A 121 10.70 8.57 12.80
CA HIS A 121 10.49 9.50 13.91
C HIS A 121 9.44 9.00 14.91
N HIS A 122 8.36 8.36 14.45
CA HIS A 122 7.35 7.80 15.35
C HIS A 122 7.94 6.75 16.33
N ARG A 123 9.05 6.09 15.96
CA ARG A 123 9.79 5.13 16.80
C ARG A 123 10.96 5.74 17.56
N ALA A 124 11.28 7.02 17.35
CA ALA A 124 12.40 7.66 18.00
C ALA A 124 12.24 7.62 19.53
N SER A 125 13.30 7.21 20.23
CA SER A 125 13.34 7.20 21.70
C SER A 125 13.47 8.61 22.30
N TRP A 126 14.00 9.56 21.53
CA TRP A 126 14.19 10.95 21.94
C TRP A 126 12.89 11.77 21.84
N ALA A 127 11.93 11.36 21.01
CA ALA A 127 10.69 12.08 20.82
C ALA A 127 9.73 11.84 21.99
N SER A 128 9.26 12.92 22.61
CA SER A 128 8.26 12.84 23.68
C SER A 128 6.94 12.28 23.16
N GLN A 129 6.12 11.73 24.07
CA GLN A 129 4.78 11.23 23.71
C GLN A 129 3.88 12.35 23.17
N ASP A 130 4.04 13.58 23.66
CA ASP A 130 3.28 14.75 23.20
C ASP A 130 3.65 15.11 21.76
N LEU A 131 4.94 15.07 21.45
CA LEU A 131 5.43 15.32 20.09
C LEU A 131 4.94 14.25 19.11
N LYS A 132 4.99 12.97 19.50
CA LYS A 132 4.45 11.88 18.69
C LYS A 132 2.95 12.02 18.45
N ARG A 133 2.18 12.39 19.48
CA ARG A 133 0.74 12.67 19.34
C ARG A 133 0.48 13.83 18.38
N LYS A 134 1.25 14.91 18.49
CA LYS A 134 1.15 16.05 17.55
C LYS A 134 1.38 15.59 16.10
N TRP A 135 2.43 14.81 15.84
CA TRP A 135 2.68 14.30 14.48
C TRP A 135 1.54 13.42 13.95
N LEU A 136 0.96 12.57 14.80
CA LEU A 136 -0.21 11.76 14.44
C LEU A 136 -1.42 12.64 14.09
N ASP A 137 -1.69 13.67 14.89
CA ASP A 137 -2.82 14.57 14.66
C ASP A 137 -2.63 15.42 13.40
N ASP A 138 -1.42 15.95 13.17
CA ASP A 138 -1.06 16.68 11.95
C ASP A 138 -1.24 15.80 10.70
N THR A 139 -0.81 14.53 10.79
CA THR A 139 -0.95 13.54 9.72
C THR A 139 -2.41 13.22 9.46
N ARG A 140 -3.19 12.95 10.51
CA ARG A 140 -4.63 12.69 10.39
C ARG A 140 -5.35 13.86 9.73
N ASN A 141 -5.08 15.08 10.17
CA ASN A 141 -5.68 16.29 9.62
C ASN A 141 -5.31 16.50 8.15
N ALA A 142 -4.05 16.23 7.80
CA ALA A 142 -3.59 16.34 6.42
C ALA A 142 -4.22 15.27 5.50
N LEU A 143 -4.37 14.03 5.98
CA LEU A 143 -5.04 12.96 5.23
C LEU A 143 -6.54 13.24 5.03
N LYS A 144 -7.19 13.90 5.99
CA LYS A 144 -8.59 14.34 5.89
C LYS A 144 -8.80 15.62 5.10
N SER A 145 -7.72 16.29 4.69
CA SER A 145 -7.83 17.55 3.98
C SER A 145 -8.40 17.34 2.57
N ALA A 146 -9.36 18.19 2.20
CA ALA A 146 -9.91 18.21 0.85
C ALA A 146 -8.84 18.50 -0.21
N GLU A 147 -7.77 19.20 0.17
CA GLU A 147 -6.64 19.49 -0.73
C GLU A 147 -5.88 18.22 -1.11
N LEU A 148 -5.59 17.32 -0.16
CA LEU A 148 -4.93 16.05 -0.47
C LEU A 148 -5.87 15.15 -1.27
N SER A 149 -7.12 15.01 -0.82
CA SER A 149 -8.12 14.17 -1.50
C SER A 149 -8.30 14.57 -2.97
N ARG A 150 -8.37 15.87 -3.29
CA ARG A 150 -8.49 16.37 -4.68
C ARG A 150 -7.21 16.23 -5.52
N SER A 151 -6.07 16.01 -4.87
CA SER A 151 -4.80 15.77 -5.57
C SER A 151 -4.59 14.30 -5.92
N LEU A 152 -5.41 13.40 -5.40
CA LEU A 152 -5.32 11.97 -5.68
C LEU A 152 -6.48 11.57 -6.56
N ASP A 153 -6.18 10.81 -7.60
CA ASP A 153 -7.18 10.32 -8.54
C ASP A 153 -7.13 8.80 -8.62
N TRP A 154 -8.06 8.13 -7.95
CA TRP A 154 -8.14 6.68 -7.92
C TRP A 154 -8.84 6.16 -9.18
N GLN A 155 -8.24 5.18 -9.85
CA GLN A 155 -8.75 4.64 -11.10
C GLN A 155 -8.74 3.12 -11.06
N LEU A 156 -9.78 2.52 -11.65
CA LEU A 156 -9.78 1.10 -11.98
C LEU A 156 -9.17 0.91 -13.37
N ASP A 157 -8.27 -0.06 -13.51
CA ASP A 157 -7.68 -0.39 -14.81
C ASP A 157 -7.84 -1.88 -15.12
N THR A 158 -8.36 -2.17 -16.32
CA THR A 158 -8.69 -3.53 -16.78
C THR A 158 -7.54 -4.25 -17.46
N ASP A 159 -6.45 -3.55 -17.78
CA ASP A 159 -5.34 -4.07 -18.56
C ASP A 159 -4.05 -4.17 -17.73
N MET A 160 -3.96 -3.49 -16.58
CA MET A 160 -2.81 -3.51 -15.67
C MET A 160 -2.30 -4.90 -15.34
N PHE A 161 -3.18 -5.78 -14.89
CA PHE A 161 -2.77 -7.12 -14.53
C PHE A 161 -2.41 -7.95 -15.77
N ARG A 162 -3.18 -7.80 -16.86
CA ARG A 162 -2.96 -8.56 -18.10
C ARG A 162 -1.66 -8.18 -18.82
N GLU A 163 -1.34 -6.90 -18.87
CA GLU A 163 -0.23 -6.35 -19.64
C GLU A 163 1.06 -6.21 -18.81
N LYS A 164 0.92 -5.87 -17.52
CA LYS A 164 2.07 -5.58 -16.63
C LYS A 164 2.18 -6.55 -15.45
N GLY A 165 1.14 -7.33 -15.16
CA GLY A 165 1.09 -8.16 -13.95
C GLY A 165 0.92 -7.35 -12.66
N TRP A 166 0.54 -6.08 -12.77
CA TRP A 166 0.39 -5.19 -11.62
C TRP A 166 -0.99 -5.35 -10.98
N VAL A 167 -1.03 -5.31 -9.64
CA VAL A 167 -2.27 -5.32 -8.86
C VAL A 167 -2.67 -3.91 -8.41
N GLY A 168 -1.69 -3.02 -8.26
CA GLY A 168 -1.82 -1.59 -7.97
C GLY A 168 -0.62 -0.84 -8.56
N TYR A 169 -0.79 0.46 -8.83
CA TYR A 169 0.28 1.31 -9.32
C TYR A 169 0.04 2.80 -9.03
N THR A 170 0.99 3.47 -8.40
CA THR A 170 0.93 4.92 -8.15
C THR A 170 1.71 5.66 -9.23
N CYS A 171 1.00 6.30 -10.15
CA CYS A 171 1.60 7.10 -11.21
C CYS A 171 2.32 8.32 -10.64
N ARG A 172 3.48 8.65 -11.21
CA ARG A 172 4.23 9.86 -10.81
C ARG A 172 3.59 11.16 -11.32
N HIS A 173 2.51 11.10 -12.08
CA HIS A 173 1.76 12.25 -12.57
C HIS A 173 0.29 11.86 -12.72
N PRO A 174 -0.64 12.81 -12.96
CA PRO A 174 -2.01 12.48 -13.32
C PRO A 174 -2.02 11.69 -14.63
N ARG A 175 -2.68 10.54 -14.65
CA ARG A 175 -2.92 9.75 -15.84
C ARG A 175 -4.16 10.30 -16.55
N GLY A 176 -4.00 10.67 -17.82
CA GLY A 176 -5.11 11.03 -18.69
C GLY A 176 -5.81 9.78 -19.24
N ALA A 177 -7.09 9.91 -19.59
CA ALA A 177 -7.91 8.81 -20.12
C ALA A 177 -7.33 8.12 -21.36
N GLU A 178 -6.59 8.86 -22.18
CA GLU A 178 -5.99 8.36 -23.43
C GLU A 178 -4.60 7.76 -23.24
N MET A 179 -4.03 7.82 -22.04
CA MET A 179 -2.66 7.37 -21.77
C MET A 179 -2.59 5.87 -21.47
N GLY A 180 -1.90 5.14 -22.34
CA GLY A 180 -1.58 3.72 -22.19
C GLY A 180 -0.60 3.44 -21.06
N LEU A 181 -0.57 2.19 -20.58
CA LEU A 181 0.27 1.75 -19.46
C LEU A 181 1.78 1.82 -19.76
N GLU A 182 2.15 1.75 -21.03
CA GLU A 182 3.52 1.89 -21.53
C GLU A 182 4.08 3.31 -21.42
N GLU A 183 3.22 4.33 -21.32
CA GLU A 183 3.64 5.73 -21.31
C GLU A 183 3.79 6.32 -19.89
N ILE A 184 3.23 5.65 -18.88
CA ILE A 184 3.13 6.14 -17.48
C ILE A 184 4.50 6.40 -16.84
N ASP A 185 5.49 5.56 -17.15
CA ASP A 185 6.84 5.67 -16.58
C ASP A 185 7.88 6.22 -17.56
N VAL A 186 7.45 6.70 -18.72
CA VAL A 186 8.36 7.33 -19.67
C VAL A 186 8.92 8.61 -19.03
N PHE A 187 10.23 8.66 -18.90
CA PHE A 187 10.94 9.75 -18.23
C PHE A 187 10.56 11.12 -18.82
N GLU A 188 10.48 11.21 -20.14
CA GLU A 188 10.08 12.41 -20.87
C GLU A 188 8.65 12.86 -20.52
N THR A 189 7.74 11.91 -20.31
CA THR A 189 6.36 12.17 -19.88
C THR A 189 6.35 12.79 -18.49
N ILE A 190 7.07 12.18 -17.54
CA ILE A 190 7.21 12.67 -16.15
C ILE A 190 7.80 14.08 -16.14
N VAL A 191 8.92 14.30 -16.86
CA VAL A 191 9.57 15.61 -16.97
C VAL A 191 8.66 16.64 -17.64
N GLY A 192 7.89 16.23 -18.65
CA GLY A 192 6.90 17.09 -19.30
C GLY A 192 5.84 17.57 -18.32
N PHE A 193 5.32 16.68 -17.46
CA PHE A 193 4.39 17.05 -16.40
C PHE A 193 5.02 17.95 -15.34
N ASP A 194 6.23 17.63 -14.88
CA ASP A 194 6.97 18.46 -13.92
C ASP A 194 7.14 19.90 -14.45
N ARG A 195 7.54 20.03 -15.72
CA ARG A 195 7.67 21.34 -16.37
C ARG A 195 6.34 22.08 -16.42
N ARG A 196 5.25 21.45 -16.87
CA ARG A 196 3.92 22.09 -16.91
C ARG A 196 3.43 22.53 -15.53
N ALA A 197 3.60 21.69 -14.52
CA ALA A 197 3.25 22.00 -13.14
C ALA A 197 4.06 23.19 -12.55
N THR A 198 5.25 23.46 -13.11
CA THR A 198 6.07 24.64 -12.80
C THR A 198 5.79 25.86 -13.68
N SER A 199 5.32 25.67 -14.92
CA SER A 199 5.20 26.74 -15.92
C SER A 199 3.80 27.35 -16.02
N GLU A 200 2.75 26.64 -15.61
CA GLU A 200 1.36 27.13 -15.70
C GLU A 200 0.81 27.58 -14.33
N ASP A 201 0.37 28.84 -14.29
CA ASP A 201 -0.68 29.37 -13.42
C ASP A 201 -0.51 29.35 -11.89
N SER A 202 0.35 30.26 -11.42
CA SER A 202 0.17 30.93 -10.11
C SER A 202 -0.84 32.11 -10.18
N SER A 203 -1.59 32.25 -11.27
CA SER A 203 -2.31 33.49 -11.63
C SER A 203 -3.84 33.42 -11.62
N HIS A 204 -4.46 32.25 -11.51
CA HIS A 204 -5.92 32.14 -11.33
C HIS A 204 -6.28 31.70 -9.90
N GLY A 205 -6.17 32.65 -8.96
CA GLY A 205 -6.79 32.51 -7.63
C GLY A 205 -5.89 32.11 -6.46
N GLY A 206 -4.63 32.57 -6.42
CA GLY A 206 -3.89 32.86 -5.17
C GLY A 206 -3.59 31.72 -4.17
N ARG A 207 -3.95 30.45 -4.43
CA ARG A 207 -3.56 29.32 -3.58
C ARG A 207 -2.55 28.44 -4.30
N LYS A 208 -1.30 28.46 -3.83
CA LYS A 208 -0.28 27.47 -4.18
C LYS A 208 -0.78 26.10 -3.73
N GLN A 209 -1.18 25.24 -4.66
CA GLN A 209 -1.58 23.86 -4.36
C GLN A 209 -0.38 23.13 -3.72
N LYS A 210 -0.58 22.67 -2.49
CA LYS A 210 0.42 22.08 -1.58
C LYS A 210 0.84 20.66 -1.98
N TYR A 211 0.02 19.97 -2.75
CA TYR A 211 0.21 18.57 -3.14
C TYR A 211 0.33 18.40 -4.65
N ARG A 212 1.20 17.49 -5.06
CA ARG A 212 1.31 17.01 -6.44
C ARG A 212 0.05 16.22 -6.80
N SER A 213 -0.52 16.50 -7.96
CA SER A 213 -1.61 15.67 -8.48
C SER A 213 -1.07 14.34 -8.98
N LEU A 214 -1.70 13.22 -8.60
CA LEU A 214 -1.29 11.85 -8.90
C LEU A 214 -2.51 11.02 -9.28
N SER A 215 -2.32 10.06 -10.18
CA SER A 215 -3.29 8.97 -10.37
C SER A 215 -2.80 7.72 -9.65
N VAL A 216 -3.72 7.02 -8.99
CA VAL A 216 -3.48 5.77 -8.29
C VAL A 216 -4.36 4.70 -8.93
N LEU A 217 -3.72 3.71 -9.52
CA LEU A 217 -4.39 2.67 -10.27
C LEU A 217 -4.57 1.43 -9.38
N VAL A 218 -5.75 0.83 -9.44
CA VAL A 218 -6.08 -0.46 -8.81
C VAL A 218 -6.63 -1.37 -9.88
N MET A 219 -6.20 -2.63 -9.90
CA MET A 219 -6.68 -3.57 -10.92
C MET A 219 -8.20 -3.80 -10.83
N ALA A 220 -8.89 -3.78 -11.98
CA ALA A 220 -10.33 -3.94 -12.06
C ALA A 220 -10.80 -5.39 -11.78
N GLU A 221 -9.90 -6.36 -11.83
CA GLU A 221 -10.21 -7.77 -11.58
C GLU A 221 -10.64 -8.03 -10.13
N PHE A 222 -10.21 -7.23 -9.16
CA PHE A 222 -10.68 -7.35 -7.78
C PHE A 222 -12.20 -7.09 -7.67
N PRO A 223 -12.71 -5.89 -8.02
CA PRO A 223 -14.15 -5.65 -7.94
C PRO A 223 -14.95 -6.54 -8.89
N ALA A 224 -14.41 -6.89 -10.06
CA ALA A 224 -15.07 -7.85 -10.95
C ALA A 224 -15.27 -9.21 -10.26
N ARG A 225 -14.23 -9.72 -9.56
CA ARG A 225 -14.32 -10.99 -8.84
C ARG A 225 -15.29 -10.93 -7.67
N LEU A 226 -15.31 -9.82 -6.92
CA LEU A 226 -16.30 -9.61 -5.86
C LEU A 226 -17.73 -9.66 -6.40
N GLN A 227 -17.97 -8.98 -7.53
CA GLN A 227 -19.27 -8.99 -8.21
C GLN A 227 -19.69 -10.40 -8.62
N GLU A 228 -18.78 -11.17 -9.22
CA GLU A 228 -19.04 -12.57 -9.64
C GLU A 228 -19.42 -13.45 -8.45
N LEU A 229 -18.64 -13.37 -7.36
CA LEU A 229 -18.87 -14.17 -6.16
C LEU A 229 -20.20 -13.80 -5.48
N ARG A 230 -20.52 -12.50 -5.42
CA ARG A 230 -21.82 -12.03 -4.92
C ARG A 230 -22.98 -12.55 -5.77
N ARG A 231 -22.89 -12.43 -7.09
CA ARG A 231 -23.92 -12.94 -8.03
C ARG A 231 -24.09 -14.46 -7.92
N ALA A 232 -23.03 -15.19 -7.58
CA ALA A 232 -23.08 -16.62 -7.32
C ALA A 232 -23.64 -16.99 -5.93
N GLY A 233 -24.07 -16.03 -5.11
CA GLY A 233 -24.54 -16.27 -3.75
C GLY A 233 -23.43 -16.68 -2.77
N ARG A 234 -22.17 -16.38 -3.10
CA ARG A 234 -20.97 -16.68 -2.29
C ARG A 234 -20.46 -15.45 -1.54
N GLU A 235 -21.32 -14.45 -1.37
CA GLU A 235 -21.06 -13.30 -0.51
C GLU A 235 -20.83 -13.79 0.93
N GLY A 236 -19.68 -13.44 1.52
CA GLY A 236 -19.25 -13.97 2.82
C GLY A 236 -18.54 -15.33 2.79
N GLY A 237 -18.42 -15.97 1.62
CA GLY A 237 -17.52 -17.10 1.45
C GLY A 237 -16.05 -16.68 1.56
N GLU A 238 -15.17 -17.61 1.90
CA GLU A 238 -13.76 -17.27 2.16
C GLU A 238 -13.07 -16.59 0.97
N GLU A 239 -13.30 -17.09 -0.25
CA GLU A 239 -12.76 -16.47 -1.46
C GLU A 239 -13.21 -15.01 -1.62
N TYR A 240 -14.44 -14.68 -1.24
CA TYR A 240 -14.96 -13.31 -1.27
C TYR A 240 -14.22 -12.45 -0.23
N LEU A 241 -14.05 -12.95 1.00
CA LEU A 241 -13.36 -12.26 2.07
C LEU A 241 -11.88 -12.02 1.73
N LEU A 242 -11.19 -13.02 1.18
CA LEU A 242 -9.80 -12.90 0.73
C LEU A 242 -9.67 -11.89 -0.41
N THR A 243 -10.62 -11.87 -1.35
CA THR A 243 -10.65 -10.91 -2.47
C THR A 243 -10.82 -9.49 -1.94
N ALA A 244 -11.77 -9.27 -1.03
CA ALA A 244 -11.96 -7.97 -0.41
C ALA A 244 -10.73 -7.54 0.40
N PHE A 245 -10.13 -8.46 1.14
CA PHE A 245 -8.92 -8.20 1.92
C PHE A 245 -7.72 -7.83 1.05
N MET A 246 -7.47 -8.55 -0.06
CA MET A 246 -6.36 -8.23 -0.96
C MET A 246 -6.58 -6.92 -1.72
N ALA A 247 -7.82 -6.59 -2.07
CA ALA A 247 -8.16 -5.27 -2.61
C ALA A 247 -7.82 -4.17 -1.59
N THR A 248 -8.21 -4.36 -0.32
CA THR A 248 -7.83 -3.44 0.77
C THR A 248 -6.31 -3.29 0.93
N VAL A 249 -5.58 -4.41 0.95
CA VAL A 249 -4.11 -4.40 1.06
C VAL A 249 -3.51 -3.59 -0.08
N THR A 250 -3.98 -3.79 -1.31
CA THR A 250 -3.51 -3.07 -2.49
C THR A 250 -3.77 -1.57 -2.38
N ILE A 251 -4.98 -1.17 -1.95
CA ILE A 251 -5.29 0.26 -1.73
C ILE A 251 -4.36 0.88 -0.67
N LEU A 252 -4.09 0.16 0.42
CA LEU A 252 -3.16 0.61 1.46
C LEU A 252 -1.72 0.67 0.95
N HIS A 253 -1.28 -0.33 0.19
CA HIS A 253 0.04 -0.38 -0.46
C HIS A 253 0.30 0.90 -1.26
N GLU A 254 -0.63 1.24 -2.15
CA GLU A 254 -0.49 2.44 -2.99
C GLU A 254 -0.52 3.74 -2.18
N LEU A 255 -1.26 3.78 -1.05
CA LEU A 255 -1.21 4.93 -0.14
C LEU A 255 0.21 5.15 0.44
N GLY A 256 0.98 4.07 0.64
CA GLY A 256 2.37 4.15 1.07
C GLY A 256 3.23 4.94 0.08
N HIS A 257 3.04 4.69 -1.22
CA HIS A 257 3.71 5.40 -2.32
C HIS A 257 3.30 6.86 -2.40
N VAL A 258 1.99 7.12 -2.28
CA VAL A 258 1.42 8.48 -2.24
C VAL A 258 2.05 9.32 -1.12
N ALA A 259 2.27 8.73 0.05
CA ALA A 259 2.85 9.45 1.20
C ALA A 259 4.24 10.03 0.89
N TYR A 260 5.07 9.29 0.15
CA TYR A 260 6.39 9.77 -0.27
C TYR A 260 6.32 10.77 -1.42
N MET A 261 5.51 10.49 -2.44
CA MET A 261 5.37 11.40 -3.60
C MET A 261 4.83 12.78 -3.16
N ARG A 262 4.09 12.85 -2.05
CA ARG A 262 3.68 14.10 -1.39
C ARG A 262 4.85 14.89 -0.79
N LYS A 263 5.92 14.25 -0.28
CA LYS A 263 7.08 14.94 0.32
C LYS A 263 7.83 15.80 -0.71
N TRP A 264 7.69 15.48 -2.00
CA TRP A 264 8.15 16.30 -3.13
C TRP A 264 7.25 17.51 -3.39
N LYS A 265 6.98 18.29 -2.34
CA LYS A 265 6.22 19.56 -2.38
C LYS A 265 6.88 20.62 -3.24
N ASP A 266 8.20 20.56 -3.41
CA ASP A 266 8.95 21.59 -4.12
C ASP A 266 8.95 21.30 -5.63
N ARG A 267 7.99 21.90 -6.33
CA ARG A 267 7.85 21.87 -7.80
C ARG A 267 9.17 22.20 -8.52
N ARG A 268 10.12 22.84 -7.85
CA ARG A 268 11.44 23.20 -8.40
C ARG A 268 12.43 22.05 -8.47
N ARG A 269 12.12 20.90 -7.86
CA ARG A 269 12.92 19.69 -7.98
C ARG A 269 12.19 18.71 -8.89
N PRO A 270 12.44 18.78 -10.21
CA PRO A 270 12.00 17.71 -11.09
C PRO A 270 12.58 16.37 -10.59
N LEU A 271 11.86 15.27 -10.81
CA LEU A 271 12.37 13.90 -10.61
C LEU A 271 13.48 13.64 -11.63
N MET A 272 14.57 14.41 -11.56
CA MET A 272 15.67 14.31 -12.51
C MET A 272 16.62 13.26 -11.95
N GLU A 273 16.77 12.21 -12.75
CA GLU A 273 17.85 11.20 -12.71
C GLU A 273 17.59 9.95 -11.86
N ASP A 274 16.91 10.02 -10.71
CA ASP A 274 16.67 8.83 -9.88
C ASP A 274 15.19 8.65 -9.52
N LEU A 275 14.55 7.70 -10.20
CA LEU A 275 13.15 7.32 -10.04
C LEU A 275 12.93 6.35 -8.88
N ARG A 276 13.99 5.95 -8.16
CA ARG A 276 13.91 4.99 -7.06
C ARG A 276 13.28 5.61 -5.82
N GLU A 277 12.48 4.82 -5.12
CA GLU A 277 11.98 5.15 -3.80
C GLU A 277 13.11 5.09 -2.76
N PRO A 278 13.01 5.84 -1.66
CA PRO A 278 13.92 5.70 -0.53
C PRO A 278 13.62 4.43 0.26
N PHE A 279 14.59 3.97 1.03
CA PHE A 279 14.34 2.96 2.06
C PHE A 279 13.49 3.56 3.19
N TYR A 280 12.58 2.77 3.76
CA TYR A 280 11.91 3.19 4.99
C TYR A 280 12.76 2.84 6.21
N GLY A 281 13.41 3.83 6.80
CA GLY A 281 14.38 3.66 7.89
C GLY A 281 15.51 2.72 7.51
N ALA A 282 15.49 1.53 8.10
CA ALA A 282 16.45 0.48 7.85
C ALA A 282 15.73 -0.73 7.23
N ASP A 283 14.82 -0.52 6.29
CA ASP A 283 14.30 -1.62 5.51
C ASP A 283 15.35 -2.06 4.48
N LEU A 284 15.39 -3.37 4.18
CA LEU A 284 16.32 -3.99 3.22
C LEU A 284 15.71 -4.07 1.81
N GLU A 285 14.42 -3.74 1.68
CA GLU A 285 13.71 -3.61 0.42
C GLU A 285 13.32 -2.15 0.19
N MET A 286 13.37 -1.76 -1.09
CA MET A 286 13.15 -0.39 -1.54
C MET A 286 11.82 -0.37 -2.30
N GLU A 287 10.75 -0.50 -1.51
CA GLU A 287 9.36 -0.49 -1.95
C GLU A 287 8.52 -0.01 -0.75
N LEU A 288 8.03 1.23 -0.83
CA LEU A 288 7.39 1.91 0.29
C LEU A 288 6.00 1.39 0.62
N GLY A 289 5.27 0.89 -0.38
CA GLY A 289 3.95 0.27 -0.18
C GLY A 289 4.06 -1.03 0.61
N ASP A 290 4.99 -1.90 0.25
CA ASP A 290 5.37 -3.11 0.98
C ASP A 290 5.83 -2.76 2.40
N SER A 291 6.63 -1.70 2.55
CA SER A 291 7.10 -1.23 3.86
C SER A 291 5.93 -0.75 4.72
N PHE A 292 4.96 -0.05 4.12
CA PHE A 292 3.76 0.40 4.81
C PHE A 292 2.88 -0.78 5.21
N VAL A 293 2.55 -1.69 4.28
CA VAL A 293 1.79 -2.91 4.56
C VAL A 293 2.46 -3.75 5.65
N ALA A 294 3.78 -3.94 5.56
CA ALA A 294 4.54 -4.62 6.60
C ALA A 294 4.41 -3.92 7.96
N SER A 295 4.42 -2.59 8.00
CA SER A 295 4.23 -1.85 9.26
C SER A 295 2.85 -2.10 9.89
N LEU A 296 1.80 -2.27 9.08
CA LEU A 296 0.44 -2.56 9.52
C LEU A 296 0.32 -3.98 10.09
N PHE A 297 1.02 -4.93 9.48
CA PHE A 297 0.93 -6.37 9.79
C PHE A 297 2.21 -6.94 10.41
N GLY A 298 2.87 -6.18 11.27
CA GLY A 298 3.95 -6.71 12.12
C GLY A 298 5.18 -7.24 11.37
N GLY A 299 5.50 -6.68 10.20
CA GLY A 299 6.60 -7.08 9.34
C GLY A 299 6.22 -8.03 8.21
N TRP A 300 4.92 -8.26 7.96
CA TRP A 300 4.44 -9.23 6.97
C TRP A 300 3.60 -8.58 5.88
N ILE A 301 3.68 -9.15 4.69
CA ILE A 301 2.99 -8.69 3.49
C ILE A 301 2.16 -9.86 2.97
N PRO A 302 0.82 -9.79 3.00
CA PRO A 302 -0.01 -10.79 2.36
C PRO A 302 0.13 -10.72 0.84
N ALA A 303 0.22 -11.87 0.20
CA ALA A 303 0.40 -12.04 -1.23
C ALA A 303 -0.47 -13.23 -1.71
N PRO A 304 -1.10 -13.13 -2.89
CA PRO A 304 -1.86 -14.25 -3.44
C PRO A 304 -0.95 -15.47 -3.66
N ILE A 305 -1.49 -16.67 -3.45
CA ILE A 305 -0.79 -17.90 -3.83
C ILE A 305 -0.96 -18.09 -5.34
N GLU A 306 0.13 -17.94 -6.09
CA GLU A 306 0.09 -18.04 -7.56
C GLU A 306 -0.34 -19.43 -8.04
N ASP A 307 -1.47 -19.50 -8.75
CA ASP A 307 -1.78 -20.61 -9.66
C ASP A 307 -1.28 -20.26 -11.06
N ILE A 308 -0.15 -20.84 -11.45
CA ILE A 308 0.53 -20.64 -12.75
C ILE A 308 -0.40 -20.97 -13.93
N SER A 309 -1.47 -21.74 -13.70
CA SER A 309 -2.41 -22.15 -14.75
C SER A 309 -3.52 -21.15 -15.05
N ARG A 310 -3.67 -20.07 -14.27
CA ARG A 310 -4.79 -19.11 -14.42
C ARG A 310 -4.34 -17.68 -14.67
N ARG A 311 -5.13 -16.96 -15.48
CA ARG A 311 -4.96 -15.52 -15.74
C ARG A 311 -6.01 -14.77 -14.93
N GLY A 312 -5.64 -14.24 -13.77
CA GLY A 312 -6.48 -13.39 -12.94
C GLY A 312 -6.40 -13.74 -11.45
N PRO A 313 -6.90 -12.87 -10.56
CA PRO A 313 -6.92 -13.14 -9.13
C PRO A 313 -7.96 -14.20 -8.80
N THR A 314 -7.55 -15.47 -8.77
CA THR A 314 -8.30 -16.49 -8.03
C THR A 314 -7.59 -16.70 -6.70
N LEU A 315 -8.22 -16.21 -5.62
CA LEU A 315 -7.75 -16.41 -4.25
C LEU A 315 -8.30 -17.72 -3.66
N ASP A 316 -8.77 -18.63 -4.51
CA ASP A 316 -9.20 -19.98 -4.14
C ASP A 316 -8.04 -20.83 -3.62
N ALA A 317 -6.80 -20.53 -4.05
CA ALA A 317 -5.58 -21.10 -3.49
C ALA A 317 -5.21 -20.50 -2.12
N GLY A 318 -5.83 -19.38 -1.72
CA GLY A 318 -5.54 -18.66 -0.48
C GLY A 318 -4.48 -17.56 -0.63
N ILE A 319 -4.00 -17.09 0.54
CA ILE A 319 -2.99 -16.03 0.66
C ILE A 319 -1.78 -16.58 1.42
N ALA A 320 -0.60 -16.17 1.00
CA ALA A 320 0.65 -16.34 1.71
C ALA A 320 1.10 -15.03 2.35
N TRP A 321 1.65 -15.11 3.55
CA TRP A 321 2.27 -14.02 4.28
C TRP A 321 3.77 -14.11 4.05
N ARG A 322 4.29 -13.15 3.29
CA ARG A 322 5.70 -12.96 3.02
C ARG A 322 6.28 -12.03 4.07
N GLN A 323 7.40 -12.40 4.67
CA GLN A 323 8.10 -11.50 5.57
C GLN A 323 8.75 -10.37 4.79
N SER A 324 8.47 -9.12 5.17
CA SER A 324 9.22 -7.96 4.69
C SER A 324 10.60 -7.98 5.31
N LEU A 325 11.61 -7.73 4.48
CA LEU A 325 12.99 -7.71 4.95
C LEU A 325 13.27 -6.34 5.58
N SER A 326 13.01 -6.21 6.87
CA SER A 326 13.41 -5.03 7.66
C SER A 326 14.61 -5.35 8.55
N TRP A 327 15.50 -4.37 8.80
CA TRP A 327 16.58 -4.49 9.79
C TRP A 327 16.08 -4.73 11.21
N ASP A 328 14.82 -4.37 11.51
CA ASP A 328 14.21 -4.68 12.81
C ASP A 328 14.09 -6.18 13.06
N TYR A 329 13.98 -6.96 11.98
CA TYR A 329 13.77 -8.42 12.02
C TYR A 329 14.95 -9.20 11.41
N HIS A 330 15.80 -8.55 10.62
CA HIS A 330 16.88 -9.18 9.88
C HIS A 330 18.18 -8.40 10.03
N ARG A 331 19.20 -9.02 10.62
CA ARG A 331 20.55 -8.44 10.65
C ARG A 331 21.34 -8.65 9.35
N ILE A 332 20.88 -9.55 8.48
CA ILE A 332 21.51 -9.90 7.21
C ILE A 332 20.38 -10.31 6.26
N ARG A 333 20.45 -9.91 4.98
CA ARG A 333 19.51 -10.36 3.95
C ARG A 333 19.53 -11.90 3.88
N PRO A 334 18.43 -12.60 4.22
CA PRO A 334 18.44 -14.04 4.28
C PRO A 334 18.60 -14.64 2.88
N LYS A 335 19.34 -15.76 2.78
CA LYS A 335 19.53 -16.49 1.50
C LYS A 335 18.23 -17.13 0.99
N TYR A 336 17.26 -17.36 1.87
CA TYR A 336 15.95 -17.94 1.57
C TYR A 336 14.86 -17.13 2.27
N ARG A 337 13.72 -16.96 1.62
CA ARG A 337 12.53 -16.32 2.22
C ARG A 337 11.53 -17.40 2.62
N ALA A 338 11.01 -17.31 3.84
CA ALA A 338 9.89 -18.13 4.27
C ALA A 338 8.58 -17.40 3.94
N HIS A 339 7.65 -18.11 3.29
CA HIS A 339 6.28 -17.67 3.11
C HIS A 339 5.40 -18.59 3.98
N TYR A 340 4.52 -17.99 4.78
CA TYR A 340 3.56 -18.74 5.59
C TYR A 340 2.21 -18.57 4.93
N SER A 341 1.61 -19.62 4.37
CA SER A 341 0.19 -19.53 4.01
C SER A 341 -0.66 -19.35 5.28
N ILE A 342 -1.90 -18.91 5.19
CA ILE A 342 -2.89 -19.26 6.21
C ILE A 342 -3.81 -20.25 5.49
N PRO A 343 -4.04 -21.45 6.05
CA PRO A 343 -4.93 -22.39 5.39
C PRO A 343 -6.34 -21.79 5.40
N VAL A 344 -6.96 -21.87 4.24
CA VAL A 344 -8.38 -21.63 3.98
C VAL A 344 -9.12 -22.85 4.53
N ASP A 345 -10.10 -22.65 5.43
CA ASP A 345 -10.82 -23.74 6.13
C ASP A 345 -11.92 -24.34 5.24
#